data_AF-A0A852ZA53-F1
#
_entry.id   AF-A0A852ZA53-F1
#
_cell.length_a   1.000
_cell.length_b   1.000
_cell.length_c   1.000
_cell.angle_alpha   90.00
_cell.angle_beta   90.00
_cell.angle_gamma   90.00
#
_symmetry.space_group_name_H-M   'P 1'
#
loop_
_entity.id
_entity.type
_entity.pdbx_description
1 polymer ?
#
loop_
_entity_poly.entity_id
_entity_poly.type
_entity_poly.pdbx_seq_one_letter_code
_entity_poly.pdbx_strand_id
1 'polypeptide(L)' 'MYPNGKVSLAWCGPRPSINVYESLADVTAIHGHDGHTQVVVYDELPHPAAIDAARLVSRFDARAV' A
#
# COMPACT_ATOMS: atom_id res chain seq x y z
N MET A 1 -1.05 -5.90 -9.86
CA MET A 1 -1.16 -4.99 -11.01
C MET A 1 -1.63 -5.79 -12.21
N TYR A 2 -2.49 -5.23 -13.05
CA TYR A 2 -3.01 -5.92 -14.24
C TYR A 2 -2.09 -5.69 -15.45
N PRO A 3 -2.07 -6.58 -16.45
CA PRO A 3 -1.25 -6.42 -17.66
C PRO A 3 -1.53 -5.12 -18.45
N ASN A 4 -2.71 -4.54 -18.29
CA ASN A 4 -3.11 -3.28 -18.92
C ASN A 4 -2.72 -2.02 -18.12
N GLY A 5 -1.90 -2.15 -17.08
CA GLY A 5 -1.45 -1.03 -16.26
C GLY A 5 -2.38 -0.64 -15.11
N LYS A 6 -3.63 -1.14 -15.10
CA LYS A 6 -4.56 -0.91 -13.99
C LYS A 6 -4.07 -1.54 -12.70
N VAL A 7 -4.55 -1.02 -11.57
CA VAL A 7 -4.19 -1.53 -10.24
C VAL A 7 -5.43 -1.69 -9.35
N SER A 8 -5.37 -2.65 -8.43
CA SER A 8 -6.37 -2.81 -7.38
C SER A 8 -5.74 -2.50 -6.03
N LEU A 9 -6.42 -1.68 -5.23
CA LEU A 9 -6.11 -1.43 -3.83
C LEU A 9 -7.16 -2.15 -2.97
N ALA A 10 -6.69 -2.98 -2.04
CA ALA A 10 -7.55 -3.69 -1.10
C ALA A 10 -7.42 -3.08 0.30
N TRP A 11 -8.55 -2.68 0.88
CA TRP A 11 -8.66 -2.28 2.28
C TRP A 11 -9.05 -3.51 3.11
N CYS A 12 -8.14 -4.03 3.92
CA CYS A 12 -8.31 -5.30 4.64
C CYS A 12 -8.85 -5.14 6.08
N GLY A 13 -9.48 -4.00 6.40
CA GLY A 13 -10.01 -3.73 7.73
C GLY A 13 -11.35 -4.43 8.04
N PRO A 14 -12.00 -4.11 9.18
CA PRO A 14 -13.28 -4.70 9.57
C PRO A 14 -14.43 -4.50 8.56
N ARG A 15 -14.30 -3.51 7.68
CA ARG A 15 -15.19 -3.27 6.54
C ARG A 15 -14.35 -3.29 5.27
N PRO A 16 -14.12 -4.48 4.69
CA PRO A 16 -13.22 -4.60 3.57
C PRO A 16 -13.81 -4.00 2.31
N SER A 17 -12.96 -3.44 1.46
CA SER A 17 -13.33 -2.92 0.14
C SER A 17 -12.18 -3.05 -0.84
N ILE A 18 -12.51 -3.11 -2.13
CA ILE A 18 -11.54 -3.15 -3.23
C ILE A 18 -11.89 -2.04 -4.21
N ASN A 19 -10.88 -1.24 -4.56
CA ASN A 19 -10.99 -0.20 -5.56
C ASN A 19 -10.04 -0.49 -6.72
N VAL A 20 -10.50 -0.26 -7.95
CA VAL A 20 -9.69 -0.39 -9.17
C VAL A 20 -9.38 1.00 -9.71
N TYR A 21 -8.12 1.24 -10.07
CA TYR A 21 -7.61 2.50 -10.61
C TYR A 21 -6.98 2.29 -11.98
N GLU A 22 -6.94 3.34 -12.80
CA GLU A 22 -6.32 3.29 -14.13
C GLU A 22 -4.80 3.11 -14.07
N SER A 23 -4.15 3.66 -13.03
CA SER A 23 -2.72 3.56 -12.86
C SER A 23 -2.26 3.56 -11.40
N LEU A 24 -1.00 3.16 -11.16
CA LEU A 24 -0.34 3.34 -9.85
C LEU A 24 -0.19 4.82 -9.49
N ALA A 25 -0.03 5.70 -10.47
CA ALA A 25 0.07 7.14 -10.24
C ALA A 25 -1.21 7.70 -9.62
N ASP A 26 -2.38 7.23 -10.04
CA ASP A 26 -3.67 7.64 -9.47
C ASP A 26 -3.80 7.20 -8.00
N VAL A 27 -3.35 5.99 -7.69
CA VAL A 27 -3.31 5.51 -6.29
C VAL A 27 -2.43 6.41 -5.45
N THR A 28 -1.24 6.76 -5.93
CA THR A 28 -0.32 7.65 -5.20
C THR A 28 -0.88 9.06 -5.07
N ALA A 29 -1.51 9.62 -6.11
CA ALA A 29 -2.10 10.95 -6.06
C ALA A 29 -3.27 11.05 -5.06
N ILE A 30 -4.06 9.98 -4.93
CA ILE A 30 -5.25 9.97 -4.06
C ILE A 30 -4.89 9.56 -2.62
N HIS A 31 -3.99 8.58 -2.45
CA HIS A 31 -3.72 7.93 -1.16
C HIS A 31 -2.29 8.07 -0.65
N GLY A 32 -1.37 8.63 -1.42
CA GLY A 32 0.01 8.90 -0.99
C GLY A 32 0.11 10.06 -0.01
N HIS A 33 -0.91 10.94 0.04
CA HIS A 33 -1.00 12.08 0.96
C HIS A 33 0.31 12.90 1.04
N ASP A 34 0.85 13.32 -0.10
CA ASP A 34 2.10 14.10 -0.20
C ASP A 34 3.31 13.52 0.58
N GLY A 35 3.37 12.19 0.70
CA GLY A 35 4.44 11.49 1.41
C GLY A 35 4.08 11.06 2.84
N HIS A 36 2.89 11.41 3.35
CA HIS A 36 2.39 10.87 4.62
C HIS A 36 2.04 9.37 4.53
N THR A 37 1.84 8.85 3.32
CA THR A 37 1.66 7.42 3.05
C THR A 37 2.57 7.00 1.91
N GLN A 38 3.11 5.79 1.98
CA GLN A 38 3.97 5.22 0.94
C GLN A 38 3.31 3.97 0.35
N VAL A 39 3.35 3.85 -0.98
CA VAL A 39 3.05 2.60 -1.66
C VAL A 39 4.30 1.73 -1.66
N VAL A 40 4.19 0.53 -1.08
CA VAL A 40 5.26 -0.48 -1.08
C VAL A 40 4.86 -1.61 -2.00
N VAL A 41 5.70 -1.90 -2.99
CA VAL A 41 5.50 -3.01 -3.93
C VAL A 41 6.27 -4.22 -3.41
N TYR A 42 5.60 -5.37 -3.38
CA TYR A 42 6.22 -6.66 -3.09
C TYR A 42 6.10 -7.55 -4.32
N ASP A 43 7.21 -8.10 -4.81
CA ASP A 43 7.20 -9.06 -5.93
C ASP A 43 6.56 -10.39 -5.52
N GLU A 44 6.69 -10.76 -4.25
CA GLU A 44 5.99 -11.87 -3.61
C GLU A 44 5.28 -11.34 -2.37
N LEU A 45 4.01 -11.73 -2.16
CA LEU A 45 3.32 -11.38 -0.92
C LEU A 45 4.11 -11.97 0.25
N PRO A 46 4.51 -11.15 1.24
CA PRO A 46 5.06 -11.71 2.47
C PRO A 46 4.03 -12.69 3.05
N HIS A 47 4.48 -13.86 3.47
CA HIS A 47 3.62 -14.86 4.11
C HIS A 47 2.72 -14.14 5.14
N PRO A 48 1.41 -14.41 5.23
CA PRO A 48 0.52 -13.68 6.14
C PRO A 48 0.98 -13.65 7.62
N ALA A 49 1.83 -14.59 8.06
CA ALA A 49 2.45 -14.60 9.38
C ALA A 49 3.66 -13.63 9.52
N ALA A 50 4.18 -13.11 8.41
CA ALA A 50 5.29 -12.16 8.32
C ALA A 50 4.83 -10.70 8.22
N ILE A 51 3.53 -10.45 8.01
CA ILE A 51 2.94 -9.11 8.14
C ILE A 51 2.70 -8.86 9.62
N ASP A 52 3.78 -8.53 10.34
CA ASP A 52 3.69 -7.96 11.66
C ASP A 52 3.36 -6.47 11.52
N ALA A 53 2.10 -6.11 11.80
CA ALA A 53 1.64 -4.73 11.77
C ALA A 53 2.48 -3.82 12.69
N ALA A 54 3.02 -4.33 13.81
CA ALA A 54 3.88 -3.57 14.69
C ALA A 54 5.27 -3.28 14.07
N ARG A 55 5.78 -4.21 13.24
CA ARG A 55 7.05 -4.06 12.51
C ARG A 55 6.93 -3.16 11.28
N LEU A 56 5.74 -3.05 10.69
CA LEU A 56 5.48 -2.11 9.60
C LEU A 56 5.46 -0.67 10.12
N VAL A 57 4.86 -0.45 11.31
CA VAL A 57 4.79 0.87 11.97
C VAL A 57 6.16 1.31 12.52
N SER A 58 7.00 0.40 13.01
CA SER A 58 8.33 0.76 13.55
C SER A 58 9.35 1.23 12.50
N ARG A 59 9.12 0.95 11.20
CA ARG A 59 9.93 1.52 10.11
C ARG A 59 9.62 2.99 9.82
N PHE A 60 8.54 3.53 10.39
CA PHE A 60 8.15 4.94 10.28
C PHE A 60 8.56 5.77 11.52
N ASP A 61 9.45 5.25 12.38
CA ASP A 61 9.95 6.04 13.51
C ASP A 61 10.84 7.20 13.01
N ALA A 62 10.42 8.39 13.42
CA ALA A 62 10.86 9.68 12.92
C ALA A 62 12.36 9.93 13.12
N ARG A 63 13.13 9.96 12.02
CA ARG A 63 14.39 10.72 11.86
C ARG A 63 14.95 10.54 10.45
N ALA A 64 14.35 11.21 9.47
CA ALA A 64 15.05 11.61 8.25
C ALA A 64 14.42 12.91 7.78
N VAL A 65 15.30 13.86 7.49
CA VAL A 65 15.11 15.28 7.21
C VAL A 65 14.23 15.52 5.99
#